data_AF-A0A024EE60-F1
#
_entry.id   AF-A0A024EE60-F1
#
_cell.length_a   1.000
_cell.length_b   1.000
_cell.length_c   1.000
_cell.angle_alpha   90.00
_cell.angle_beta   90.00
_cell.angle_gamma   90.00
#
_symmetry.space_group_name_H-M   'P 1'
#
loop_
_entity.id
_entity.type
_entity.pdbx_description
1 polymer ?
#
loop_
_entity_poly.entity_id
_entity_poly.type
_entity_poly.pdbx_seq_one_letter_code
_entity_poly.pdbx_strand_id
1 'polypeptide(L)'
;MLATAATPAPKGAEVFIVSPADGATVPETFTVKFGVKDIALAPAGDVTKNTGHHHLLIDVDKLPAAGAPIPLDANHMHFGKAQTQAEIKLAPGKHTLQLELGDSGHMPFDPPIVSKKITVNVK
;
A
#
# COMPACT_ATOMS: atom_id res chain seq x y z
N MET A 1 -14.68 23.01 1.20
CA MET A 1 -14.27 21.71 0.64
C MET A 1 -15.28 20.69 1.12
N LEU A 2 -15.97 20.00 0.21
CA LEU A 2 -16.93 18.96 0.59
C LEU A 2 -16.10 17.77 1.08
N ALA A 3 -16.27 17.38 2.34
CA ALA A 3 -15.78 16.10 2.81
C ALA A 3 -16.56 15.02 2.06
N THR A 4 -15.93 14.41 1.06
CA THR A 4 -16.43 13.17 0.47
C THR A 4 -16.40 12.11 1.56
N ALA A 5 -17.55 11.48 1.83
CA ALA A 5 -17.61 10.37 2.77
C ALA A 5 -16.56 9.31 2.37
N ALA A 6 -15.77 8.86 3.34
CA ALA A 6 -14.73 7.86 3.09
C ALA A 6 -15.35 6.55 2.57
N THR A 7 -14.65 5.87 1.66
CA THR A 7 -15.10 4.60 1.09
C THR A 7 -15.04 3.51 2.17
N PRO A 8 -16.17 2.87 2.54
CA PRO A 8 -16.15 1.83 3.58
C PRO A 8 -15.31 0.62 3.17
N ALA A 9 -14.48 0.13 4.09
CA ALA A 9 -13.71 -1.09 3.87
C ALA A 9 -14.66 -2.31 3.75
N PRO A 10 -14.49 -3.18 2.74
CA PRO A 10 -15.21 -4.44 2.69
C PRO A 10 -14.92 -5.28 3.93
N LYS A 11 -15.94 -6.01 4.41
CA LYS A 11 -15.82 -6.83 5.62
C LYS A 11 -14.75 -7.91 5.42
N GLY A 12 -13.74 -7.91 6.29
CA GLY A 12 -12.67 -8.91 6.26
C GLY A 12 -11.56 -8.61 5.24
N ALA A 13 -11.62 -7.46 4.54
CA ALA A 13 -10.60 -7.09 3.57
C ALA A 13 -9.22 -7.00 4.25
N GLU A 14 -8.23 -7.64 3.63
CA GLU A 14 -6.84 -7.63 4.07
C GLU A 14 -5.93 -7.26 2.89
N VAL A 15 -4.82 -6.59 3.19
CA VAL A 15 -3.69 -6.39 2.28
C VAL A 15 -2.42 -6.84 2.99
N PHE A 16 -1.51 -7.48 2.28
CA PHE A 16 -0.30 -8.04 2.89
C PHE A 16 0.88 -8.07 1.92
N ILE A 17 2.09 -7.97 2.49
CA ILE A 17 3.33 -8.19 1.76
C ILE A 17 3.60 -9.69 1.78
N VAL A 18 3.63 -10.31 0.60
CA VAL A 18 3.94 -11.73 0.40
C VAL A 18 5.44 -11.97 0.52
N SER A 19 6.24 -11.06 -0.04
CA SER A 19 7.69 -11.04 0.08
C SER A 19 8.20 -9.61 -0.12
N PRO A 20 9.30 -9.20 0.50
CA PRO A 20 10.14 -9.98 1.40
C PRO A 20 9.46 -10.26 2.75
N ALA A 21 9.97 -11.24 3.49
CA ALA A 21 9.54 -11.49 4.87
C ALA A 21 10.08 -10.39 5.80
N ASP A 22 9.43 -10.21 6.94
CA ASP A 22 9.93 -9.32 7.99
C ASP A 22 11.33 -9.74 8.48
N GLY A 23 12.24 -8.78 8.59
CA GLY A 23 13.65 -8.97 8.93
C GLY A 23 14.54 -9.43 7.77
N ALA A 24 14.00 -9.64 6.57
CA ALA A 24 14.78 -10.13 5.44
C ALA A 24 15.94 -9.20 5.09
N THR A 25 17.06 -9.81 4.68
CA THR A 25 18.17 -9.09 4.04
C THR A 25 17.99 -9.15 2.53
N VAL A 26 18.05 -8.01 1.85
CA VAL A 26 17.82 -7.87 0.41
C VAL A 26 18.94 -7.03 -0.23
N PRO A 27 19.22 -7.20 -1.53
CA PRO A 27 20.08 -6.26 -2.27
C PRO A 27 19.40 -4.88 -2.42
N GLU A 28 20.15 -3.85 -2.83
CA GLU A 28 19.60 -2.50 -3.13
C GLU A 28 18.35 -2.53 -4.02
N THR A 29 18.34 -3.37 -5.05
CA THR A 29 17.20 -3.56 -5.96
C THR A 29 16.54 -4.90 -5.71
N PHE A 30 15.28 -4.91 -5.28
CA PHE A 30 14.55 -6.14 -4.95
C PHE A 30 13.07 -6.04 -5.29
N THR A 31 12.44 -7.19 -5.49
CA THR A 31 10.99 -7.28 -5.73
C THR A 31 10.22 -7.35 -4.42
N VAL A 32 9.22 -6.49 -4.27
CA VAL A 32 8.17 -6.61 -3.25
C VAL A 32 6.93 -7.19 -3.93
N LYS A 33 6.37 -8.26 -3.36
CA LYS A 33 5.13 -8.90 -3.82
C LYS A 33 4.00 -8.58 -2.85
N PHE A 34 2.87 -8.21 -3.40
CA PHE A 34 1.67 -7.77 -2.70
C PHE A 34 0.58 -8.84 -2.80
N GLY A 35 -0.33 -8.84 -1.85
CA GLY A 35 -1.51 -9.68 -1.85
C GLY A 35 -2.69 -8.99 -1.19
N VAL A 36 -3.87 -9.40 -1.60
CA VAL A 36 -5.14 -8.99 -0.99
C VAL A 36 -6.00 -10.21 -0.68
N LYS A 37 -6.93 -10.06 0.25
CA LYS A 37 -7.97 -11.03 0.59
C LYS A 37 -9.28 -10.29 0.87
N ASP A 38 -10.40 -10.88 0.47
CA ASP A 38 -11.76 -10.32 0.67
C ASP A 38 -11.95 -8.89 0.08
N ILE A 39 -11.14 -8.53 -0.92
CA ILE A 39 -11.25 -7.33 -1.75
C ILE A 39 -10.60 -7.63 -3.12
N ALA A 40 -11.09 -7.00 -4.20
CA ALA A 40 -10.52 -7.13 -5.54
C ALA A 40 -9.62 -5.94 -5.89
N LEU A 41 -8.70 -6.14 -6.83
CA LEU A 41 -7.87 -5.04 -7.36
C LEU A 41 -8.49 -4.48 -8.62
N ALA A 42 -8.45 -3.16 -8.78
CA ALA A 42 -8.81 -2.47 -10.00
C ALA A 42 -7.86 -1.29 -10.25
N PRO A 43 -7.72 -0.80 -11.49
CA PRO A 43 -6.98 0.42 -11.76
C PRO A 43 -7.56 1.62 -11.00
N ALA A 44 -6.71 2.60 -10.70
CA ALA A 44 -7.17 3.89 -10.17
C ALA A 44 -8.17 4.53 -11.15
N GLY A 45 -9.21 5.18 -10.59
CA GLY A 45 -10.35 5.72 -11.33
C GLY A 45 -11.47 4.71 -11.63
N ASP A 46 -11.25 3.40 -11.45
CA ASP A 46 -12.30 2.40 -11.56
C ASP A 46 -13.23 2.47 -10.34
N VAL A 47 -14.52 2.73 -10.57
CA VAL A 47 -15.55 2.93 -9.52
C VAL A 47 -16.30 1.65 -9.17
N THR A 48 -15.81 0.49 -9.59
CA THR A 48 -16.37 -0.80 -9.20
C THR A 48 -16.35 -0.93 -7.67
N LYS A 49 -17.47 -1.40 -7.09
CA LYS A 49 -17.57 -1.55 -5.63
C LYS A 49 -16.59 -2.61 -5.13
N ASN A 50 -16.05 -2.40 -3.92
CA ASN A 50 -15.14 -3.32 -3.24
C ASN A 50 -13.87 -3.62 -4.07
N THR A 51 -13.39 -2.61 -4.79
CA THR A 51 -12.09 -2.64 -5.47
C THR A 51 -11.20 -1.51 -4.99
N GLY A 52 -9.89 -1.72 -5.10
CA GLY A 52 -8.89 -0.69 -4.82
C GLY A 52 -7.57 -1.04 -5.47
N HIS A 53 -6.51 -0.33 -5.08
CA HIS A 53 -5.16 -0.56 -5.58
C HIS A 53 -4.10 -0.31 -4.51
N HIS A 54 -2.91 -0.87 -4.73
CA HIS A 54 -1.84 -0.85 -3.74
C HIS A 54 -1.10 0.49 -3.69
N HIS A 55 -0.71 0.87 -2.48
CA HIS A 55 0.33 1.85 -2.20
C HIS A 55 1.37 1.19 -1.29
N LEU A 56 2.65 1.43 -1.58
CA LEU A 56 3.75 1.00 -0.70
C LEU A 56 4.30 2.22 0.02
N LEU A 57 4.19 2.17 1.34
CA LEU A 57 4.74 3.13 2.29
C LEU A 57 6.13 2.65 2.69
N ILE A 58 7.13 3.49 2.47
CA ILE A 58 8.55 3.24 2.76
C ILE A 58 8.98 4.23 3.85
N ASP A 59 9.44 3.72 5.00
CA ASP A 59 9.90 4.54 6.13
C ASP A 59 8.89 5.57 6.63
N VAL A 60 7.60 5.19 6.59
CA VAL A 60 6.49 6.01 7.06
C VAL A 60 6.08 5.57 8.46
N ASP A 61 6.19 6.44 9.45
CA ASP A 61 5.83 6.15 10.84
C ASP A 61 4.32 6.12 11.08
N LYS A 62 3.61 7.10 10.50
CA LYS A 62 2.17 7.30 10.68
C LYS A 62 1.45 7.11 9.37
N LEU A 63 0.33 6.39 9.39
CA LEU A 63 -0.50 6.23 8.21
C LEU A 63 -0.96 7.60 7.67
N PRO A 64 -1.15 7.72 6.34
CA PRO A 64 -1.87 8.80 5.71
C PRO A 64 -3.14 9.20 6.47
N ALA A 65 -3.42 10.50 6.47
CA ALA A 65 -4.58 11.03 7.16
C ALA A 65 -5.88 10.53 6.52
N ALA A 66 -6.81 10.05 7.34
CA ALA A 66 -8.16 9.74 6.87
C ALA A 66 -8.80 10.98 6.23
N GLY A 67 -9.52 10.77 5.12
CA GLY A 67 -10.19 11.84 4.39
C GLY A 67 -9.29 12.72 3.53
N ALA A 68 -8.00 12.38 3.37
CA ALA A 68 -7.09 12.97 2.39
C ALA A 68 -6.52 11.89 1.45
N PRO A 69 -6.16 12.23 0.21
CA PRO A 69 -5.47 11.29 -0.66
C PRO A 69 -4.16 10.80 -0.05
N ILE A 70 -3.80 9.55 -0.31
CA ILE A 70 -2.48 9.01 0.02
C ILE A 70 -1.43 9.88 -0.70
N PRO A 71 -0.39 10.39 0.00
CA PRO A 71 0.63 11.24 -0.60
C PRO A 71 1.29 10.57 -1.81
N LEU A 72 1.78 11.37 -2.75
CA LEU A 72 2.62 10.91 -3.85
C LEU A 72 3.99 11.59 -3.70
N ASP A 73 4.91 10.87 -3.07
CA ASP A 73 6.26 11.34 -2.78
C ASP A 73 7.26 10.17 -2.74
N ALA A 74 8.50 10.43 -2.31
CA ALA A 74 9.55 9.42 -2.25
C ALA A 74 9.27 8.26 -1.27
N ASN A 75 8.37 8.47 -0.30
CA ASN A 75 8.02 7.50 0.72
C ASN A 75 6.69 6.78 0.43
N HIS A 76 5.95 7.21 -0.60
CA HIS A 76 4.65 6.66 -0.96
C HIS A 76 4.62 6.31 -2.46
N MET A 77 4.84 5.04 -2.78
CA MET A 77 4.80 4.56 -4.15
C MET A 77 3.40 4.09 -4.53
N HIS A 78 2.93 4.51 -5.71
CA HIS A 78 1.57 4.24 -6.20
C HIS A 78 1.55 3.10 -7.22
N PHE A 79 0.60 2.17 -7.05
CA PHE A 79 0.39 1.04 -7.95
C PHE A 79 -1.06 1.00 -8.46
N GLY A 80 -1.48 2.08 -9.11
CA GLY A 80 -2.84 2.30 -9.62
C GLY A 80 -3.22 1.52 -10.88
N LYS A 81 -2.50 0.46 -11.27
CA LYS A 81 -2.83 -0.43 -12.41
C LYS A 81 -3.13 -1.85 -11.94
N ALA A 82 -3.59 -2.01 -10.68
CA ALA A 82 -3.79 -3.31 -10.04
C ALA A 82 -2.53 -4.19 -10.00
N GLN A 83 -1.34 -3.58 -9.88
CA GLN A 83 -0.09 -4.35 -9.79
C GLN A 83 -0.07 -5.17 -8.50
N THR A 84 0.48 -6.38 -8.59
CA THR A 84 0.66 -7.30 -7.45
C THR A 84 2.12 -7.46 -7.05
N GLN A 85 3.04 -6.77 -7.72
CA GLN A 85 4.44 -6.69 -7.34
C GLN A 85 5.10 -5.45 -7.96
N ALA A 86 6.23 -5.05 -7.39
CA ALA A 86 7.10 -4.03 -7.94
C ALA A 86 8.55 -4.33 -7.62
N GLU A 87 9.43 -4.03 -8.57
CA GLU A 87 10.86 -3.90 -8.28
C GLU A 87 11.09 -2.49 -7.72
N ILE A 88 11.73 -2.40 -6.56
CA ILE A 88 12.09 -1.13 -5.91
C ILE A 88 13.58 -1.08 -5.66
N LYS A 89 14.11 0.15 -5.58
CA LYS A 89 15.49 0.40 -5.21
C LYS A 89 15.54 1.24 -3.93
N LEU A 90 16.24 0.75 -2.91
CA LEU A 90 16.48 1.44 -1.65
C LEU A 90 17.97 1.59 -1.40
N ALA A 91 18.34 2.60 -0.62
CA ALA A 91 19.73 2.76 -0.17
C ALA A 91 20.10 1.63 0.82
N PRO A 92 21.40 1.29 0.97
CA PRO A 92 21.84 0.38 2.03
C PRO A 92 21.43 0.87 3.42
N GLY A 93 20.88 -0.03 4.24
CA GLY A 93 20.37 0.31 5.58
C GLY A 93 19.11 -0.43 5.98
N LYS A 94 18.58 -0.08 7.15
CA LYS A 94 17.32 -0.61 7.68
C LYS A 94 16.16 0.24 7.18
N HIS A 95 15.19 -0.40 6.52
CA HIS A 95 13.98 0.24 6.02
C HIS A 95 12.72 -0.45 6.54
N THR A 96 11.62 0.29 6.63
CA THR A 96 10.30 -0.27 6.89
C THR A 96 9.41 -0.20 5.66
N LEU A 97 8.62 -1.25 5.44
CA LEU A 97 7.68 -1.36 4.34
C LEU A 97 6.28 -1.66 4.90
N GLN A 98 5.27 -0.98 4.38
CA GLN A 98 3.87 -1.24 4.70
C GLN A 98 3.00 -0.99 3.46
N LEU A 99 1.97 -1.81 3.26
CA LEU A 99 0.96 -1.55 2.24
C LEU A 99 -0.24 -0.84 2.84
N GLU A 100 -0.85 0.02 2.03
CA GLU A 100 -2.17 0.59 2.24
C GLU A 100 -2.96 0.53 0.93
N LEU A 101 -4.23 0.10 0.99
CA LEU A 101 -5.10 0.18 -0.17
C LEU A 101 -5.75 1.56 -0.27
N GLY A 102 -5.70 2.13 -1.48
CA GLY A 102 -6.52 3.27 -1.84
C GLY A 102 -7.71 2.85 -2.70
N ASP A 103 -8.80 3.58 -2.58
CA ASP A 103 -9.96 3.45 -3.46
C ASP A 103 -9.69 4.03 -4.86
N SER A 104 -10.74 4.20 -5.67
CA SER A 104 -10.63 4.77 -7.03
C SER A 104 -9.96 6.15 -7.07
N GLY A 105 -10.03 6.92 -5.99
CA GLY A 105 -9.51 8.28 -5.86
C GLY A 105 -8.18 8.37 -5.10
N HIS A 106 -7.50 7.25 -4.83
CA HIS A 106 -6.31 7.18 -3.95
C HIS A 106 -6.63 7.58 -2.51
N MET A 107 -7.89 7.49 -2.08
CA MET A 107 -8.27 7.76 -0.69
C MET A 107 -8.14 6.48 0.12
N PRO A 108 -7.65 6.54 1.38
CA PRO A 108 -7.75 5.43 2.31
C PRO A 108 -9.20 4.98 2.49
N PHE A 109 -9.41 3.67 2.62
CA PHE A 109 -10.68 3.10 3.07
C PHE A 109 -10.98 3.47 4.54
N ASP A 110 -12.22 3.28 4.97
CA ASP A 110 -12.66 3.43 6.36
C ASP A 110 -13.26 2.12 6.94
N PRO A 111 -12.61 1.48 7.93
CA PRO A 111 -11.27 1.78 8.42
C PRO A 111 -10.18 1.51 7.36
N PRO A 112 -8.97 2.08 7.51
CA PRO A 112 -7.88 1.82 6.56
C PRO A 112 -7.54 0.34 6.42
N ILE A 113 -7.37 -0.13 5.17
CA ILE A 113 -6.93 -1.49 4.87
C ILE A 113 -5.42 -1.46 4.69
N VAL A 114 -4.69 -1.91 5.72
CA VAL A 114 -3.23 -1.84 5.78
C VAL A 114 -2.60 -3.19 6.10
N SER A 115 -1.39 -3.42 5.61
CA SER A 115 -0.64 -4.61 5.97
C SER A 115 0.03 -4.46 7.34
N LYS A 116 0.51 -5.59 7.87
CA LYS A 116 1.59 -5.54 8.85
C LYS A 116 2.76 -4.75 8.27
N LYS A 117 3.34 -3.88 9.09
CA LYS A 117 4.61 -3.21 8.78
C LYS A 117 5.73 -4.24 8.94
N ILE A 118 6.60 -4.32 7.97
CA ILE A 118 7.79 -5.18 7.99
C ILE A 118 9.06 -4.33 7.97
N THR A 119 10.15 -4.89 8.45
CA THR A 119 11.50 -4.36 8.33
C THR A 119 12.27 -5.14 7.27
N VAL A 120 13.08 -4.45 6.46
CA VAL A 120 14.07 -5.07 5.58
C VAL A 120 15.44 -4.45 5.83
N ASN A 121 16.49 -5.26 5.64
CA ASN A 121 17.89 -4.84 5.77
C ASN A 121 18.53 -4.86 4.37
N VAL A 122 18.74 -3.69 3.79
CA VAL A 122 19.30 -3.51 2.44
C VAL A 122 20.82 -3.51 2.51
N LYS A 123 21.47 -4.31 1.66
CA LYS A 123 22.94 -4.42 1.53
C LYS A 123 23.45 -3.83 0.22
#